data_AF-A0AAV8ZD06-F1
#
_entry.id   AF-A0AAV8ZD06-F1
#
_cell.length_a   1.000
_cell.length_b   1.000
_cell.length_c   1.000
_cell.angle_alpha   90.00
_cell.angle_beta   90.00
_cell.angle_gamma   90.00
#
_symmetry.space_group_name_H-M   'P 1'
#
loop_
_entity.id
_entity.type
_entity.pdbx_description
1 polymer ?
#
loop_
_entity_poly.entity_id
_entity_poly.type
_entity_poly.pdbx_seq_one_letter_code
_entity_poly.pdbx_strand_id
1 'polypeptide(L)'
;MQASRNVGRLVIRTFGRRNASHASHEAAPQSTYNDLPQPQGSWKTHYDANQRKYNAHLVLGIGALVGTIVFGKAAGLLEFYNDIPEQPATIDSYK
;
A
#
# COMPACT_ATOMS: atom_id res chain seq x y z
N MET A 1 11.12 25.35 -0.95
CA MET A 1 10.10 24.51 -1.60
C MET A 1 9.02 24.16 -0.58
N GLN A 2 7.91 24.90 -0.55
CA GLN A 2 6.80 24.67 0.38
C GLN A 2 5.87 23.59 -0.18
N ALA A 3 5.93 22.39 0.39
CA ALA A 3 4.99 21.33 0.07
C ALA A 3 3.56 21.74 0.48
N SER A 4 2.61 21.55 -0.44
CA SER A 4 1.21 21.93 -0.26
C SER A 4 0.57 21.18 0.92
N ARG A 5 0.35 21.89 2.03
CA ARG A 5 -0.41 21.44 3.23
C ARG A 5 -1.87 21.04 2.96
N ASN A 6 -2.33 21.11 1.71
CA ASN A 6 -3.74 20.97 1.34
C ASN A 6 -4.15 19.55 0.91
N VAL A 7 -3.21 18.65 0.58
CA VAL A 7 -3.56 17.29 0.11
C VAL A 7 -3.81 16.33 1.28
N GLY A 8 -3.13 16.53 2.42
CA GLY A 8 -3.24 15.63 3.58
C GLY A 8 -4.57 15.69 4.34
N ARG A 9 -5.39 16.74 4.16
CA ARG A 9 -6.66 16.91 4.91
C ARG A 9 -7.87 16.19 4.30
N LEU A 10 -7.77 15.70 3.06
CA LEU A 10 -8.88 15.04 2.37
C LEU A 10 -9.03 13.55 2.74
N VAL A 11 -7.95 12.87 3.13
CA VAL A 11 -7.98 11.42 3.42
C VAL A 11 -8.53 11.11 4.82
N ILE A 12 -8.36 12.00 5.79
CA ILE A 12 -8.79 11.77 7.18
C ILE A 12 -10.32 11.90 7.37
N ARG A 13 -11.03 12.60 6.46
CA ARG A 13 -12.49 12.79 6.59
C ARG A 13 -13.33 11.56 6.23
N THR A 14 -12.80 10.61 5.47
CA THR A 14 -13.59 9.46 4.99
C THR A 14 -13.79 8.37 6.04
N PHE A 15 -12.93 8.31 7.08
CA PHE A 15 -12.97 7.22 8.08
C PHE A 15 -13.31 7.66 9.52
N GLY A 16 -13.32 8.96 9.82
CA GLY A 16 -13.42 9.47 11.20
C GLY A 16 -14.76 10.05 11.64
N ARG A 17 -15.83 9.97 10.83
CA ARG A 17 -17.14 10.56 11.17
C ARG A 17 -18.28 9.59 10.91
N ARG A 18 -18.30 8.50 11.67
CA ARG A 18 -19.53 7.76 11.95
C ARG A 18 -19.66 7.75 13.47
N ASN A 19 -20.70 8.40 14.00
CA ASN A 19 -21.14 8.37 15.41
C ASN A 19 -20.60 9.45 16.36
N ALA A 20 -20.43 10.69 15.91
CA ALA A 20 -20.17 11.80 16.84
C ALA A 20 -20.91 13.08 16.40
N SER A 21 -22.23 13.08 16.56
CA SER A 21 -23.03 14.31 16.54
C SER A 21 -24.35 14.05 17.26
N HIS A 22 -24.43 14.54 18.50
CA HIS A 22 -25.66 14.91 19.20
C HIS A 22 -26.77 13.86 19.22
N ALA A 23 -26.81 13.06 20.29
CA ALA A 23 -28.05 12.50 20.81
C ALA A 23 -28.92 13.65 21.36
N SER A 24 -29.46 14.48 20.47
CA SER A 24 -30.67 15.24 20.77
C SER A 24 -31.81 14.25 20.91
N HIS A 25 -32.66 14.45 21.91
CA HIS A 25 -33.82 13.64 22.27
C HIS A 25 -34.91 13.52 21.17
N GLU A 26 -34.60 13.86 19.92
CA GLU A 26 -35.48 13.77 18.78
C GLU A 26 -34.86 12.82 17.76
N ALA A 27 -35.31 11.57 17.80
CA ALA A 27 -35.11 10.52 16.80
C ALA A 27 -33.65 10.20 16.42
N ALA A 28 -32.96 9.46 17.28
CA ALA A 28 -31.90 8.56 16.77
C ALA A 28 -32.50 7.73 15.62
N PRO A 29 -31.80 7.58 14.47
CA PRO A 29 -32.35 6.81 13.36
C PRO A 29 -32.67 5.41 13.84
N GLN A 30 -33.96 5.09 13.87
CA GLN A 30 -34.45 3.80 14.34
C GLN A 30 -33.99 2.74 13.35
N SER A 31 -33.15 1.81 13.79
CA SER A 31 -32.76 0.70 12.93
C SER A 31 -34.00 -0.04 12.48
N THR A 32 -34.17 -0.17 11.18
CA THR A 32 -35.30 -0.87 10.56
C THR A 32 -34.83 -2.24 10.08
N TYR A 33 -35.79 -3.13 9.78
CA TYR A 33 -35.48 -4.47 9.27
C TYR A 33 -34.67 -4.44 7.96
N ASN A 34 -34.74 -3.35 7.20
CA ASN A 34 -33.94 -3.14 5.99
C ASN A 34 -32.44 -2.93 6.27
N ASP A 35 -32.04 -2.65 7.52
CA ASP A 35 -30.64 -2.47 7.91
C ASP A 35 -29.95 -3.82 8.20
N LEU A 36 -30.69 -4.92 8.16
CA LEU A 36 -30.13 -6.25 8.30
C LEU A 36 -29.24 -6.59 7.10
N PRO A 37 -28.18 -7.41 7.30
CA PRO A 37 -27.35 -7.87 6.19
C PRO A 37 -28.20 -8.58 5.15
N GLN A 38 -28.33 -7.96 3.98
CA GLN A 38 -28.97 -8.58 2.84
C GLN A 38 -27.97 -9.49 2.12
N PRO A 39 -28.43 -10.60 1.51
CA PRO A 39 -27.56 -11.49 0.75
C PRO A 39 -26.80 -10.72 -0.34
N GLN A 40 -25.49 -10.55 -0.18
CA GLN A 40 -24.64 -9.88 -1.16
C GLN A 40 -24.14 -10.89 -2.20
N GLY A 41 -25.05 -11.27 -3.11
CA GLY A 41 -24.73 -12.11 -4.28
C GLY A 41 -23.92 -13.38 -3.96
N SER A 42 -23.17 -13.87 -4.96
CA SER A 42 -22.26 -15.00 -4.78
C SER A 42 -20.95 -14.53 -4.16
N TRP A 43 -20.56 -15.15 -3.03
CA TRP A 43 -19.28 -14.90 -2.37
C TRP A 43 -18.09 -15.04 -3.34
N LYS A 44 -18.19 -15.98 -4.29
CA LYS A 44 -17.13 -16.27 -5.26
C LYS A 44 -16.88 -15.10 -6.20
N THR A 45 -17.95 -14.48 -6.71
CA THR A 45 -17.81 -13.32 -7.59
C THR A 45 -17.12 -12.15 -6.89
N HIS A 46 -17.47 -11.89 -5.62
CA HIS A 46 -16.80 -10.88 -4.81
C HIS A 46 -15.33 -11.22 -4.56
N TYR A 47 -15.04 -12.49 -4.25
CA TYR A 47 -13.67 -12.97 -4.05
C TYR A 47 -12.83 -12.80 -5.32
N ASP A 48 -13.32 -13.26 -6.47
CA ASP A 48 -12.62 -13.21 -7.76
C ASP A 48 -12.35 -11.75 -8.19
N ALA A 49 -13.32 -10.85 -7.96
CA ALA A 49 -13.15 -9.43 -8.21
C ALA A 49 -12.05 -8.81 -7.34
N ASN A 50 -11.95 -9.20 -6.07
CA ASN A 50 -10.91 -8.73 -5.17
C ASN A 50 -9.54 -9.34 -5.51
N GLN A 51 -9.48 -10.62 -5.85
CA GLN A 51 -8.27 -11.28 -6.32
C GLN A 51 -7.68 -10.59 -7.56
N ARG A 52 -8.51 -10.25 -8.55
CA ARG A 52 -8.06 -9.50 -9.72
C ARG A 52 -7.41 -8.16 -9.35
N LYS A 53 -7.97 -7.45 -8.37
CA LYS A 53 -7.38 -6.19 -7.87
C LYS A 53 -6.04 -6.45 -7.21
N TYR A 54 -5.94 -7.42 -6.31
CA TYR A 54 -4.67 -7.71 -5.62
C TYR A 54 -3.58 -8.19 -6.58
N ASN A 55 -3.92 -9.04 -7.55
CA ASN A 55 -2.98 -9.47 -8.58
C ASN A 55 -2.48 -8.30 -9.44
N ALA A 56 -3.33 -7.31 -9.73
CA ALA A 56 -2.89 -6.10 -10.42
C ALA A 56 -1.89 -5.28 -9.58
N HIS A 57 -2.13 -5.14 -8.27
CA HIS A 57 -1.19 -4.48 -7.37
C HIS A 57 0.13 -5.25 -7.26
N LEU A 58 0.07 -6.58 -7.21
CA LEU A 58 1.25 -7.44 -7.16
C LEU A 58 2.11 -7.26 -8.42
N VAL A 59 1.51 -7.31 -9.61
CA VAL A 59 2.23 -7.09 -10.88
C VAL A 59 2.86 -5.70 -10.92
N LEU A 60 2.12 -4.68 -10.50
CA LEU A 60 2.64 -3.32 -10.43
C LEU A 60 3.83 -3.20 -9.46
N GLY A 61 3.72 -3.82 -8.27
CA GLY A 61 4.79 -3.83 -7.28
C GLY A 61 6.04 -4.55 -7.77
N ILE A 62 5.89 -5.72 -8.42
CA ILE A 62 7.00 -6.45 -9.03
C ILE A 62 7.65 -5.63 -10.14
N GLY A 63 6.85 -5.03 -11.03
CA GLY A 63 7.35 -4.17 -12.11
C GLY A 63 8.13 -2.97 -11.59
N ALA A 64 7.62 -2.29 -10.56
CA ALA A 64 8.30 -1.17 -9.92
C ALA A 64 9.63 -1.60 -9.26
N LEU A 65 9.65 -2.73 -8.56
CA LEU A 65 10.86 -3.26 -7.94
C LEU A 65 11.93 -3.60 -8.98
N VAL A 66 11.55 -4.38 -10.00
CA VAL A 66 12.47 -4.77 -11.09
C VAL A 66 12.98 -3.53 -11.81
N GLY A 67 12.10 -2.59 -12.15
CA GLY A 67 12.47 -1.32 -12.78
C GLY A 67 13.46 -0.52 -11.94
N THR A 68 13.23 -0.45 -10.63
CA THR A 68 14.14 0.26 -9.70
C THR A 68 15.51 -0.40 -9.64
N ILE A 69 15.57 -1.73 -9.57
CA ILE A 69 16.83 -2.47 -9.53
C ILE A 69 17.62 -2.27 -10.83
N VAL A 70 16.96 -2.43 -11.98
CA VAL A 70 17.62 -2.25 -13.30
C VAL A 70 18.11 -0.83 -13.47
N PHE A 71 17.27 0.16 -13.12
CA PHE A 71 17.66 1.57 -13.17
C PHE A 71 18.84 1.87 -12.24
N GLY A 72 18.80 1.41 -10.99
CA GLY A 72 19.88 1.61 -10.02
C GLY A 72 21.20 1.00 -10.49
N LYS A 73 21.16 -0.19 -11.08
CA LYS A 73 22.34 -0.83 -11.68
C LYS A 73 22.87 -0.04 -12.88
N ALA A 74 21.99 0.37 -13.79
CA ALA A 74 22.36 1.12 -14.99
C ALA A 74 22.92 2.52 -14.67
N ALA A 75 22.42 3.16 -13.61
CA ALA A 75 22.90 4.46 -13.13
C ALA A 75 24.20 4.37 -12.31
N GLY A 76 24.70 3.16 -12.01
CA GLY A 76 25.86 2.97 -11.14
C GLY A 76 25.59 3.25 -9.66
N LEU A 77 24.31 3.31 -9.25
CA LEU A 77 23.91 3.51 -7.86
C LEU A 77 23.79 2.20 -7.07
N LEU A 78 23.73 1.07 -7.78
CA LEU A 78 23.54 -0.25 -7.20
C LEU A 78 24.55 -1.23 -7.81
N GLU A 79 25.59 -1.53 -7.05
CA GLU A 79 26.69 -2.41 -7.44
C GLU A 79 26.58 -3.72 -6.65
N PHE A 80 26.61 -4.86 -7.35
CA PHE A 80 26.26 -6.15 -6.75
C PHE A 80 27.45 -6.98 -6.28
N TYR A 81 28.71 -6.58 -6.58
CA TYR A 81 29.94 -7.28 -6.17
C TYR A 81 29.83 -8.82 -6.25
N ASN A 82 29.30 -9.33 -7.37
CA ASN A 82 29.04 -10.76 -7.59
C ASN A 82 30.25 -11.50 -8.20
N ASP A 83 31.37 -10.80 -8.35
CA ASP A 83 32.63 -11.31 -8.83
C ASP A 83 33.48 -11.85 -7.68
N ILE A 84 34.22 -12.93 -7.95
CA ILE A 84 35.22 -13.45 -7.02
C ILE A 84 36.49 -12.63 -7.23
N PRO A 85 37.06 -12.01 -6.18
CA PRO A 85 38.29 -11.25 -6.33
C PRO A 85 39.43 -12.17 -6.76
N GLU A 86 40.20 -11.79 -7.78
CA GLU A 86 41.32 -12.61 -8.27
C GLU A 86 42.44 -12.77 -7.23
N GLN A 87 42.55 -11.85 -6.28
CA GLN A 87 43.54 -11.87 -5.23
C GLN A 87 42.90 -11.59 -3.87
N PRO A 88 43.41 -12.21 -2.80
CA PRO A 88 42.92 -11.94 -1.45
C PRO A 88 43.16 -10.48 -1.07
N ALA A 89 42.27 -9.92 -0.26
CA ALA A 89 42.43 -8.56 0.23
C ALA A 89 43.76 -8.41 0.99
N THR A 90 44.60 -7.46 0.57
CA THR A 90 45.81 -7.09 1.31
C THR A 90 45.41 -6.19 2.48
N ILE A 91 45.45 -6.72 3.69
CA ILE A 91 45.09 -6.00 4.91
C ILE A 91 46.37 -5.65 5.67
N ASP A 92 46.62 -4.35 5.89
CA ASP A 92 47.85 -3.86 6.52
C ASP A 92 48.03 -4.30 8.00
N SER A 93 46.99 -4.82 8.64
CA SER A 93 47.01 -5.26 10.05
C SER A 93 47.74 -6.59 10.30
N TYR A 94 48.19 -7.29 9.26
CA TYR A 94 48.89 -8.59 9.37
C TYR A 94 50.41 -8.49 9.13
N LYS A 95 50.96 -7.27 9.10
CA LYS A 95 52.41 -7.03 8.99
C LYS A 95 53.08 -6.94 10.36
#